data_AF-A0A131YN68-F1
#
_entry.id   AF-A0A131YN68-F1
#
_cell.length_a   1.000
_cell.length_b   1.000
_cell.length_c   1.000
_cell.angle_alpha   90.00
_cell.angle_beta   90.00
_cell.angle_gamma   90.00
#
_symmetry.space_group_name_H-M   'P 1'
#
loop_
_entity.id
_entity.type
_entity.pdbx_description
1 polymer ?
#
loop_
_entity_poly.entity_id
_entity_poly.type
_entity_poly.pdbx_seq_one_letter_code
_entity_poly.pdbx_strand_id
1 'polypeptide(L)'
;MLLSSCILIASVLCAAASSRRQMANDFSHAEQNTTKLDNSKKASRQCEKRPDPGLCRAYQPTWYHDRKHKACKMFIYGGCGGNANQFPSEHKCQQACLPKERQQPICSPKPTQGRCNISQHSWYFESSMATCTRYSSGLCPSGANKFQSCQKCLKTCTNLKAKETCRILMEY
;
A
#
# COMPACT_ATOMS: atom_id res chain seq x y z
N MET A 1 -19.80 32.81 71.41
CA MET A 1 -20.52 32.79 70.11
C MET A 1 -20.46 34.22 69.60
N LEU A 2 -19.84 34.62 68.49
CA LEU A 2 -19.26 33.98 67.32
C LEU A 2 -18.08 34.86 66.85
N LEU A 3 -17.11 34.25 66.18
CA LEU A 3 -15.91 34.87 65.63
C LEU A 3 -16.24 35.96 64.60
N SER A 4 -15.63 37.13 64.78
CA SER A 4 -15.74 38.31 63.92
C SER A 4 -14.76 38.23 62.75
N SER A 5 -15.32 38.03 61.56
CA SER A 5 -15.00 38.64 60.26
C SER A 5 -13.58 39.20 60.04
N CYS A 6 -12.64 38.38 59.56
CA CYS A 6 -11.33 38.86 59.10
C CYS A 6 -10.77 38.12 57.85
N ILE A 7 -11.63 37.76 56.88
CA ILE A 7 -11.19 37.13 55.62
C ILE A 7 -12.03 37.63 54.42
N LEU A 8 -11.96 38.93 54.10
CA LEU A 8 -12.66 39.45 52.92
C LEU A 8 -11.88 40.36 51.98
N ILE A 9 -10.60 40.65 52.20
CA ILE A 9 -9.87 41.58 51.31
C ILE A 9 -8.43 41.14 51.07
N ALA A 10 -8.24 39.97 50.46
CA ALA A 10 -6.99 39.65 49.79
C ALA A 10 -7.26 38.78 48.55
N SER A 11 -6.92 39.35 47.39
CA SER A 11 -6.53 38.67 46.15
C SER A 11 -7.57 37.87 45.34
N VAL A 12 -8.73 38.49 45.11
CA VAL A 12 -9.62 38.28 43.93
C VAL A 12 -8.90 38.53 42.56
N LEU A 13 -7.56 38.55 42.51
CA LEU A 13 -6.75 38.86 41.31
C LEU A 13 -6.22 37.64 40.55
N CYS A 14 -6.59 36.39 40.90
CA CYS A 14 -6.07 35.20 40.22
C CYS A 14 -7.11 34.36 39.46
N ALA A 15 -8.24 34.94 39.04
CA ALA A 15 -9.29 34.20 38.31
C ALA A 15 -9.68 34.80 36.94
N ALA A 16 -8.90 35.74 36.40
CA ALA A 16 -9.23 36.40 35.12
C ALA A 16 -8.21 36.16 33.99
N ALA A 17 -7.38 35.11 34.07
CA ALA A 17 -6.32 34.85 33.08
C ALA A 17 -6.48 33.56 32.25
N SER A 18 -7.58 32.81 32.38
CA SER A 18 -7.69 31.46 31.78
C SER A 18 -8.65 31.33 30.59
N SER A 19 -9.50 32.32 30.28
CA SER A 19 -10.63 32.09 29.35
C SER A 19 -10.38 32.44 27.87
N ARG A 20 -9.20 32.93 27.47
CA ARG A 20 -8.86 33.14 26.03
C ARG A 20 -7.94 32.09 25.41
N ARG A 21 -7.32 31.21 26.19
CA ARG A 21 -6.40 30.17 25.66
C ARG A 21 -7.11 28.86 25.28
N GLN A 22 -8.31 28.59 25.77
CA GLN A 22 -9.03 27.35 25.46
C GLN A 22 -9.73 27.39 24.08
N MET A 23 -10.07 28.56 23.54
CA MET A 23 -10.74 28.68 22.23
C MET A 23 -9.80 28.53 21.02
N ALA A 24 -8.49 28.40 21.23
CA ALA A 24 -7.51 28.16 20.16
C ALA A 24 -7.05 26.69 20.10
N ASN A 25 -7.28 25.92 21.17
CA ASN A 25 -6.77 24.54 21.28
C ASN A 25 -7.80 23.47 20.88
N ASP A 26 -9.09 23.82 20.82
CA ASP A 26 -10.15 22.94 20.27
C ASP A 26 -10.28 23.02 18.75
N PHE A 27 -9.82 24.11 18.12
CA PHE A 27 -9.84 24.27 16.66
C PHE A 27 -8.78 23.37 15.98
N SER A 28 -7.61 23.24 16.60
CA SER A 28 -6.48 22.44 16.09
C SER A 28 -6.69 20.91 16.22
N HIS A 29 -7.51 20.44 17.17
CA HIS A 29 -7.82 19.00 17.30
C HIS A 29 -9.02 18.54 16.46
N ALA A 30 -10.01 19.40 16.21
CA ALA A 30 -11.14 19.08 15.35
C ALA A 30 -10.74 18.96 13.86
N GLU A 31 -9.78 19.77 13.39
CA GLU A 31 -9.27 19.75 12.02
C GLU A 31 -8.40 18.50 11.72
N GLN A 32 -7.76 17.93 12.74
CA GLN A 32 -6.95 16.70 12.64
C GLN A 32 -7.80 15.42 12.65
N ASN A 33 -9.00 15.46 13.21
CA ASN A 33 -9.87 14.28 13.34
C ASN A 33 -10.75 14.05 12.10
N THR A 34 -11.17 15.13 11.42
CA THR A 34 -11.93 15.08 10.16
C THR A 34 -11.08 14.60 8.99
N THR A 35 -9.82 15.06 8.91
CA THR A 35 -8.83 14.64 7.90
C THR A 35 -8.45 13.16 7.99
N LYS A 36 -8.41 12.60 9.20
CA LYS A 36 -8.11 11.17 9.42
C LYS A 36 -9.25 10.25 8.98
N LEU A 37 -10.51 10.65 9.23
CA LEU A 37 -11.68 9.90 8.81
C LEU A 37 -11.94 10.02 7.30
N ASP A 38 -11.72 11.20 6.71
CA ASP A 38 -11.80 11.41 5.27
C ASP A 38 -10.72 10.62 4.52
N ASN A 39 -9.47 10.66 4.99
CA ASN A 39 -8.39 9.85 4.39
C ASN A 39 -8.66 8.35 4.46
N SER A 40 -9.24 7.86 5.56
CA SER A 40 -9.65 6.45 5.69
C SER A 40 -10.75 6.08 4.68
N LYS A 41 -11.76 6.93 4.51
CA LYS A 41 -12.85 6.74 3.52
C LYS A 41 -12.35 6.87 2.08
N LYS A 42 -11.43 7.78 1.80
CA LYS A 42 -10.82 7.99 0.48
C LYS A 42 -9.93 6.81 0.07
N ALA A 43 -9.10 6.31 0.98
CA ALA A 43 -8.30 5.10 0.77
C ALA A 43 -9.20 3.90 0.45
N SER A 44 -10.29 3.72 1.21
CA SER A 44 -11.30 2.69 0.94
C SER A 44 -11.89 2.80 -0.48
N ARG A 45 -12.33 4.00 -0.91
CA ARG A 45 -12.91 4.20 -2.26
C ARG A 45 -11.89 4.01 -3.39
N GLN A 46 -10.62 4.38 -3.17
CA GLN A 46 -9.54 4.18 -4.14
C GLN A 46 -9.29 2.69 -4.39
N CYS A 47 -9.14 1.91 -3.32
CA CYS A 47 -8.90 0.47 -3.35
C CYS A 47 -10.07 -0.33 -3.92
N GLU A 48 -11.21 0.32 -4.15
CA GLU A 48 -12.41 -0.24 -4.75
C GLU A 48 -12.50 -0.08 -6.26
N LYS A 49 -11.71 0.78 -6.88
CA LYS A 49 -11.78 0.95 -8.34
C LYS A 49 -11.13 -0.26 -9.04
N ARG A 50 -11.54 -0.52 -10.28
CA ARG A 50 -10.82 -1.48 -11.15
C ARG A 50 -9.50 -0.83 -11.62
N PRO A 51 -8.45 -1.61 -11.92
CA PRO A 51 -7.28 -1.04 -12.59
C PRO A 51 -7.71 -0.45 -13.94
N ASP A 52 -7.18 0.72 -14.26
CA ASP A 52 -7.52 1.44 -15.49
C ASP A 52 -6.23 1.78 -16.24
N PRO A 53 -5.95 1.11 -17.37
CA PRO A 53 -4.79 1.40 -18.21
C PRO A 53 -4.78 2.84 -18.74
N GLY A 54 -5.92 3.52 -18.75
CA GLY A 54 -6.05 4.81 -19.39
C GLY A 54 -6.03 4.72 -20.91
N LEU A 55 -5.83 5.88 -21.56
CA LEU A 55 -5.99 6.02 -23.01
C LEU A 55 -4.67 5.96 -23.78
N CYS A 56 -3.56 6.22 -23.09
CA CYS A 56 -2.23 6.20 -23.68
C CYS A 56 -1.67 4.77 -23.80
N ARG A 57 -0.53 4.62 -24.49
CA ARG A 57 0.08 3.32 -24.83
C ARG A 57 1.51 3.14 -24.31
N ALA A 58 1.90 3.91 -23.29
CA ALA A 58 3.17 3.68 -22.61
C ALA A 58 3.14 2.33 -21.88
N TYR A 59 4.30 1.68 -21.77
CA TYR A 59 4.45 0.48 -20.97
C TYR A 59 4.91 0.88 -19.56
N GLN A 60 3.95 1.08 -18.64
CA GLN A 60 4.27 1.43 -17.24
C GLN A 60 3.75 0.35 -16.28
N PRO A 61 4.61 -0.61 -15.89
CA PRO A 61 4.30 -1.59 -14.87
C PRO A 61 3.87 -0.90 -13.57
N THR A 62 2.62 -1.10 -13.14
CA THR A 62 2.08 -0.41 -11.97
C THR A 62 1.24 -1.32 -11.08
N TRP A 63 1.27 -1.08 -9.76
CA TRP A 63 0.55 -1.87 -8.77
C TRP A 63 -0.89 -1.36 -8.59
N TYR A 64 -1.82 -2.27 -8.36
CA TYR A 64 -3.20 -1.98 -8.02
C TYR A 64 -3.72 -3.00 -7.00
N HIS A 65 -4.77 -2.63 -6.28
CA HIS A 65 -5.47 -3.54 -5.39
C HIS A 65 -6.53 -4.35 -6.15
N ASP A 66 -6.33 -5.66 -6.19
CA ASP A 66 -7.29 -6.64 -6.68
C ASP A 66 -8.24 -7.03 -5.54
N ARG A 67 -9.39 -6.36 -5.47
CA ARG A 67 -10.42 -6.64 -4.47
C ARG A 67 -10.90 -8.09 -4.44
N LYS A 68 -10.97 -8.76 -5.59
CA LYS A 68 -11.50 -10.13 -5.68
C LYS A 68 -10.59 -11.08 -4.91
N HIS A 69 -9.29 -10.90 -5.07
CA HIS A 69 -8.28 -11.74 -4.42
C HIS A 69 -7.73 -11.13 -3.13
N LYS A 70 -8.16 -9.91 -2.77
CA LYS A 70 -7.67 -9.15 -1.61
C LYS A 70 -6.14 -9.07 -1.58
N ALA A 71 -5.56 -8.79 -2.75
CA ALA A 71 -4.12 -8.80 -2.98
C ALA A 71 -3.70 -7.60 -3.85
N CYS A 72 -2.44 -7.19 -3.73
CA CYS A 72 -1.85 -6.21 -4.63
C CYS A 72 -1.21 -6.93 -5.82
N LYS A 73 -1.57 -6.51 -7.03
CA LYS A 73 -1.10 -7.09 -8.28
C LYS A 73 -0.62 -5.99 -9.23
N MET A 74 0.10 -6.36 -10.28
CA MET A 74 0.49 -5.44 -11.33
C MET A 74 -0.45 -5.47 -12.53
N PHE A 75 -0.58 -4.31 -13.16
CA PHE A 75 -1.15 -4.10 -14.49
C PHE A 75 -0.24 -3.16 -15.27
N ILE A 76 -0.46 -3.05 -16.58
CA ILE A 76 0.26 -2.08 -17.42
C ILE A 76 -0.60 -0.82 -17.53
N TYR A 77 -0.11 0.28 -16.96
CA TYR A 77 -0.67 1.60 -17.13
C TYR A 77 -0.13 2.25 -18.41
N GLY A 78 -1.02 2.89 -19.16
CA GLY A 78 -0.73 3.51 -20.45
C GLY A 78 -0.02 4.86 -20.35
N GLY A 79 0.12 5.44 -19.16
CA GLY A 79 0.83 6.70 -18.93
C GLY A 79 -0.03 7.96 -18.87
N CYS A 80 -1.33 7.88 -19.20
CA CYS A 80 -2.26 8.99 -19.04
C CYS A 80 -3.69 8.53 -18.72
N GLY A 81 -4.47 9.39 -18.05
CA GLY A 81 -5.82 9.07 -17.60
C GLY A 81 -5.82 8.11 -16.42
N GLY A 82 -6.63 7.06 -16.48
CA GLY A 82 -6.68 6.05 -15.43
C GLY A 82 -7.47 6.51 -14.19
N ASN A 83 -7.20 5.87 -13.07
CA ASN A 83 -7.79 6.23 -11.79
C ASN A 83 -6.81 6.00 -10.62
N ALA A 84 -7.25 6.35 -9.42
CA ALA A 84 -6.39 6.33 -8.25
C ALA A 84 -5.98 4.91 -7.78
N ASN A 85 -6.59 3.79 -8.21
CA ASN A 85 -6.14 2.44 -7.83
C ASN A 85 -4.84 2.06 -8.56
N GLN A 86 -3.78 2.80 -8.27
CA GLN A 86 -2.51 2.81 -8.95
C GLN A 86 -1.42 3.22 -7.94
N PHE A 87 -0.41 2.38 -7.75
CA PHE A 87 0.62 2.54 -6.73
C PHE A 87 2.03 2.26 -7.28
N PRO A 88 3.05 2.97 -6.79
CA PRO A 88 4.43 2.81 -7.28
C PRO A 88 5.11 1.54 -6.81
N SER A 89 4.59 0.87 -5.77
CA SER A 89 5.16 -0.38 -5.26
C SER A 89 4.09 -1.28 -4.64
N GLU A 90 4.38 -2.58 -4.56
CA GLU A 90 3.52 -3.57 -3.88
C GLU A 90 3.26 -3.12 -2.45
N HIS A 91 4.32 -2.74 -1.72
CA HIS A 91 4.21 -2.29 -0.35
C HIS A 91 3.29 -1.08 -0.18
N LYS A 92 3.37 -0.08 -1.07
CA LYS A 92 2.48 1.10 -1.02
C LYS A 92 1.03 0.74 -1.31
N CYS A 93 0.79 -0.17 -2.25
CA CYS A 93 -0.55 -0.71 -2.46
C CYS A 93 -1.08 -1.42 -1.20
N GLN A 94 -0.25 -2.27 -0.58
CA GLN A 94 -0.65 -3.03 0.62
C GLN A 94 -0.93 -2.09 1.80
N GLN A 95 -0.11 -1.07 2.03
CA GLN A 95 -0.33 -0.06 3.06
C GLN A 95 -1.64 0.70 2.86
N ALA A 96 -1.99 1.02 1.62
CA ALA A 96 -3.19 1.77 1.30
C ALA A 96 -4.45 0.91 1.39
N CYS A 97 -4.38 -0.36 0.98
CA CYS A 97 -5.57 -1.17 0.68
C CYS A 97 -5.74 -2.43 1.52
N LEU A 98 -4.73 -2.87 2.26
CA LEU A 98 -4.78 -4.10 3.05
C LEU A 98 -4.61 -3.82 4.55
N PRO A 99 -5.26 -4.62 5.41
CA PRO A 99 -5.02 -4.57 6.84
C PRO A 99 -3.57 -4.98 7.15
N LYS A 100 -3.03 -4.53 8.28
CA LYS A 100 -1.60 -4.65 8.62
C LYS A 100 -1.09 -6.08 8.54
N GLU A 101 -1.91 -7.05 8.93
CA GLU A 101 -1.57 -8.48 8.96
C GLU A 101 -1.30 -9.05 7.57
N ARG A 102 -1.84 -8.41 6.51
CA ARG A 102 -1.66 -8.80 5.11
C ARG A 102 -0.65 -7.94 4.36
N GLN A 103 0.09 -7.06 5.04
CA GLN A 103 1.13 -6.23 4.43
C GLN A 103 2.44 -6.99 4.33
N GLN A 104 2.45 -8.04 3.49
CA GLN A 104 3.63 -8.86 3.22
C GLN A 104 3.84 -8.96 1.70
N PRO A 105 4.87 -8.30 1.14
CA PRO A 105 5.13 -8.34 -0.28
C PRO A 105 5.50 -9.75 -0.76
N ILE A 106 4.77 -10.25 -1.74
CA ILE A 106 4.99 -11.58 -2.33
C ILE A 106 5.80 -11.47 -3.60
N CYS A 107 5.55 -10.45 -4.40
CA CYS A 107 5.99 -10.37 -5.79
C CYS A 107 7.15 -9.38 -5.97
N SER A 108 7.34 -8.41 -5.06
CA SER A 108 8.42 -7.43 -5.11
C SER A 108 9.78 -7.84 -4.50
N PRO A 109 9.90 -8.83 -3.58
CA PRO A 109 11.21 -9.24 -3.07
C PRO A 109 12.13 -9.70 -4.19
N LYS A 110 13.29 -9.05 -4.33
CA LYS A 110 14.25 -9.41 -5.39
C LYS A 110 15.07 -10.63 -4.98
N PRO A 111 15.34 -11.57 -5.91
CA PRO A 111 16.31 -12.64 -5.68
C PRO A 111 17.65 -12.11 -5.20
N THR A 112 18.32 -12.88 -4.34
CA THR A 112 19.68 -12.57 -3.88
C THR A 112 20.69 -13.43 -4.63
N GLN A 113 21.92 -12.94 -4.76
CA GLN A 113 23.00 -13.76 -5.28
C GLN A 113 23.53 -14.67 -4.17
N GLY A 114 23.71 -15.96 -4.46
CA GLY A 114 24.25 -16.87 -3.46
C GLY A 114 24.17 -18.36 -3.83
N ARG A 115 24.45 -19.19 -2.83
CA ARG A 115 24.33 -20.65 -2.91
C ARG A 115 23.07 -21.10 -2.18
N CYS A 116 22.13 -21.65 -2.92
CA CYS A 116 20.90 -22.21 -2.37
C CYS A 116 20.46 -23.39 -3.23
N ASN A 117 19.72 -24.31 -2.61
CA ASN A 117 19.10 -25.40 -3.34
C ASN A 117 17.75 -24.94 -3.89
N ILE A 118 17.68 -24.73 -5.21
CA ILE A 118 16.45 -24.37 -5.89
C ILE A 118 16.09 -25.42 -6.93
N SER A 119 14.81 -25.77 -7.01
CA SER A 119 14.34 -26.66 -8.07
C SER A 119 14.55 -25.99 -9.43
N GLN A 120 15.02 -26.77 -10.42
CA GLN A 120 15.44 -26.31 -11.76
C GLN A 120 14.36 -25.60 -12.61
N HIS A 121 13.15 -25.44 -12.07
CA HIS A 121 11.99 -24.85 -12.74
C HIS A 121 11.22 -23.87 -11.85
N SER A 122 11.82 -23.40 -10.75
CA SER A 122 11.23 -22.31 -9.97
C SER A 122 11.23 -20.99 -10.75
N TRP A 123 10.22 -20.16 -10.52
CA TRP A 123 10.02 -18.84 -11.12
C TRP A 123 9.97 -17.76 -10.05
N TYR A 124 10.36 -16.54 -10.39
CA TYR A 124 10.10 -15.35 -9.60
C TYR A 124 9.47 -14.27 -10.47
N PHE A 125 8.83 -13.30 -9.82
CA PHE A 125 8.27 -12.15 -10.49
C PHE A 125 9.29 -11.01 -10.52
N GLU A 126 9.60 -10.53 -11.72
CA GLU A 126 10.40 -9.33 -11.95
C GLU A 126 9.47 -8.11 -12.05
N SER A 127 9.28 -7.43 -10.93
CA SER A 127 8.36 -6.30 -10.82
C SER A 127 8.70 -5.11 -11.70
N SER A 128 9.98 -4.89 -12.05
CA SER A 128 10.36 -3.80 -12.95
C SER A 128 9.83 -3.97 -14.37
N MET A 129 9.55 -5.21 -14.76
CA MET A 129 9.07 -5.59 -16.08
C MET A 129 7.67 -6.19 -16.05
N ALA A 130 7.03 -6.32 -14.88
CA ALA A 130 5.79 -7.08 -14.72
C ALA A 130 5.81 -8.48 -15.39
N THR A 131 6.97 -9.15 -15.38
CA THR A 131 7.16 -10.47 -16.01
C THR A 131 7.51 -11.53 -14.97
N CYS A 132 7.30 -12.79 -15.35
CA CYS A 132 7.76 -13.94 -14.57
C CYS A 132 8.97 -14.54 -15.26
N THR A 133 10.05 -14.75 -14.50
CA THR A 133 11.33 -15.25 -15.00
C THR A 133 11.72 -16.51 -14.25
N ARG A 134 12.39 -17.44 -14.93
CA ARG A 134 12.96 -18.64 -14.28
C ARG A 134 14.15 -18.26 -13.41
N TYR A 135 14.31 -18.94 -12.29
CA TYR A 135 15.56 -18.86 -11.55
C TYR A 135 16.71 -19.48 -12.36
N SER A 136 17.84 -18.76 -12.41
CA SER A 136 19.10 -19.24 -12.95
C SER A 136 20.04 -19.69 -11.82
N SER A 137 21.14 -20.36 -12.19
CA SER A 137 22.21 -20.67 -11.24
C SER A 137 22.71 -19.40 -10.55
N GLY A 138 22.92 -19.47 -9.25
CA GLY A 138 23.40 -18.35 -8.43
C GLY A 138 22.34 -17.35 -7.97
N LEU A 139 21.08 -17.45 -8.44
CA LEU A 139 19.97 -16.65 -7.94
C LEU A 139 19.15 -17.43 -6.91
N CYS A 140 18.97 -16.82 -5.75
CA CYS A 140 18.29 -17.40 -4.61
C CYS A 140 16.97 -16.71 -4.30
N PRO A 141 15.93 -17.45 -3.87
CA PRO A 141 14.67 -16.87 -3.46
C PRO A 141 14.79 -15.91 -2.29
N SER A 142 13.99 -14.86 -2.35
CA SER A 142 13.86 -13.86 -1.29
C SER A 142 12.40 -13.70 -0.94
N GLY A 143 12.07 -13.76 0.35
CA GLY A 143 10.69 -13.74 0.83
C GLY A 143 9.83 -14.81 0.14
N ALA A 144 8.61 -14.42 -0.24
CA ALA A 144 7.64 -15.31 -0.88
C ALA A 144 7.69 -15.27 -2.42
N ASN A 145 8.67 -14.60 -3.04
CA ASN A 145 8.76 -14.43 -4.49
C ASN A 145 9.33 -15.68 -5.19
N LYS A 146 8.68 -16.83 -5.01
CA LYS A 146 9.08 -18.11 -5.59
C LYS A 146 7.84 -18.92 -5.98
N PHE A 147 7.76 -19.32 -7.24
CA PHE A 147 6.60 -20.01 -7.80
C PHE A 147 7.01 -21.27 -8.55
N GLN A 148 6.15 -22.28 -8.55
CA GLN A 148 6.40 -23.56 -9.20
C GLN A 148 6.25 -23.51 -10.73
N SER A 149 5.58 -22.48 -11.28
CA SER A 149 5.37 -22.32 -12.71
C SER A 149 5.14 -20.86 -13.09
N CYS A 150 5.41 -20.52 -14.37
CA CYS A 150 5.09 -19.21 -14.94
C CYS A 150 3.61 -18.84 -14.71
N GLN A 151 2.69 -19.79 -14.94
CA GLN A 151 1.26 -19.52 -14.80
C GLN A 151 0.88 -19.18 -13.35
N LYS A 152 1.47 -19.86 -12.37
CA LYS A 152 1.23 -19.56 -10.96
C LYS A 152 1.78 -18.18 -10.62
N CYS A 153 2.98 -17.86 -11.08
CA CYS A 153 3.59 -16.54 -10.91
C CYS A 153 2.70 -15.42 -11.49
N LEU A 154 2.31 -15.50 -12.77
CA LEU A 154 1.50 -14.45 -13.41
C LEU A 154 0.11 -14.31 -12.81
N LYS A 155 -0.57 -15.42 -12.48
CA LYS A 155 -1.90 -15.38 -11.82
C LYS A 155 -1.84 -14.72 -10.45
N THR A 156 -0.74 -14.94 -9.71
CA THR A 156 -0.52 -14.34 -8.40
C THR A 156 -0.20 -12.86 -8.53
N CYS A 157 0.78 -12.50 -9.37
CA CYS A 157 1.39 -11.17 -9.36
C CYS A 157 0.79 -10.17 -10.34
N THR A 158 -0.01 -10.59 -11.32
CA THR A 158 -0.52 -9.70 -12.38
C THR A 158 -2.00 -9.91 -12.69
N ASN A 159 -2.57 -9.00 -13.48
CA ASN A 159 -3.87 -9.18 -14.13
C ASN A 159 -3.78 -9.72 -15.57
N LEU A 160 -2.58 -10.11 -16.03
CA LEU A 160 -2.36 -10.60 -17.38
C LEU A 160 -2.94 -12.02 -17.57
N LYS A 161 -3.27 -12.35 -18.82
CA LYS A 161 -3.78 -13.68 -19.19
C LYS A 161 -2.64 -14.71 -19.13
N ALA A 162 -2.42 -15.27 -17.95
CA ALA A 162 -1.28 -16.13 -17.66
C ALA A 162 -1.04 -17.28 -18.66
N LYS A 163 -2.09 -17.94 -19.16
CA LYS A 163 -1.92 -19.04 -20.13
C LYS A 163 -1.30 -18.53 -21.44
N GLU A 164 -1.78 -17.41 -21.95
CA GLU A 164 -1.30 -16.83 -23.21
C GLU A 164 0.07 -16.19 -23.04
N THR A 165 0.25 -15.40 -21.98
CA THR A 165 1.53 -14.74 -21.72
C THR A 165 2.65 -15.76 -21.47
N CYS A 166 2.40 -16.82 -20.70
CA CYS A 166 3.41 -17.86 -20.47
C CYS A 166 3.71 -18.71 -21.71
N ARG A 167 2.75 -18.83 -22.64
CA ARG A 167 2.99 -19.52 -23.92
C ARG A 167 4.05 -18.75 -24.72
N ILE A 168 3.87 -17.44 -24.85
CA ILE A 168 4.84 -16.56 -25.54
C ILE A 168 6.22 -16.58 -24.87
N LEU A 169 6.27 -16.54 -23.53
CA LEU A 169 7.54 -16.55 -22.76
C LEU A 169 8.33 -17.86 -22.86
N MET A 170 7.73 -18.94 -23.35
CA MET A 170 8.35 -20.27 -23.43
C MET A 170 8.57 -20.73 -24.88
N GLU A 171 8.25 -19.89 -25.87
CA GLU A 171 8.40 -20.16 -27.31
C GLU A 171 9.67 -19.52 -27.91
N TYR A 172 10.44 -18.78 -27.12
CA TYR A 172 11.75 -18.18 -27.45
C TYR A 172 12.76 -18.49 -26.33
#